data_AF-A0A6A4GY94-F1
#
_entry.id   AF-A0A6A4GY94-F1
#
_cell.length_a   1.000
_cell.length_b   1.000
_cell.length_c   1.000
_cell.angle_alpha   90.00
_cell.angle_beta   90.00
_cell.angle_gamma   90.00
#
_symmetry.space_group_name_H-M   'P 1'
#
loop_
_entity.id
_entity.type
_entity.pdbx_description
1 polymer ?
#
loop_
_entity_poly.entity_id
_entity_poly.type
_entity_poly.pdbx_seq_one_letter_code
_entity_poly.pdbx_strand_id
1 'polypeptide(L)'
;MSSIIVQNLSPNDIYCFVSKYSHEEADDSWFKLAANGGTSSWSRSSWELVAFKNLNDSTRAGVYIQTNKKVIFSGFSNIRVE
;
A
#
# COMPACT_ATOMS: atom_id res chain seq x y z
N MET A 1 14.70 -7.40 -9.52
CA MET A 1 14.45 -6.66 -8.27
C MET A 1 13.03 -6.95 -7.84
N SER A 2 12.79 -7.21 -6.56
CA SER A 2 11.45 -7.49 -6.06
C SER A 2 10.68 -6.20 -5.75
N SER A 3 9.35 -6.22 -5.88
CA SER A 3 8.53 -5.04 -5.62
C SER A 3 7.18 -5.39 -5.02
N ILE A 4 6.56 -4.40 -4.39
CA ILE A 4 5.17 -4.44 -3.97
C ILE A 4 4.40 -3.45 -4.82
N ILE A 5 3.36 -3.93 -5.50
CA ILE A 5 2.47 -3.08 -6.29
C ILE A 5 1.20 -2.86 -5.48
N VAL A 6 0.74 -1.63 -5.37
CA VAL A 6 -0.51 -1.30 -4.68
C VAL A 6 -1.44 -0.57 -5.63
N GLN A 7 -2.68 -1.04 -5.72
CA GLN A 7 -3.73 -0.47 -6.55
C GLN A 7 -4.94 -0.07 -5.68
N ASN A 8 -5.41 1.16 -5.84
CA ASN A 8 -6.63 1.66 -5.23
C ASN A 8 -7.79 1.56 -6.23
N LEU A 9 -8.69 0.61 -6.02
CA LEU A 9 -9.95 0.46 -6.78
C LEU A 9 -11.14 1.12 -6.08
N SER A 10 -10.93 1.75 -4.92
CA SER A 10 -12.01 2.45 -4.23
C SER A 10 -12.36 3.77 -4.94
N PRO A 11 -13.57 4.32 -4.72
CA PRO A 11 -13.99 5.57 -5.35
C PRO A 11 -13.34 6.82 -4.72
N ASN A 12 -12.52 6.65 -3.68
CA ASN A 12 -11.91 7.76 -2.95
C ASN A 12 -10.39 7.72 -3.08
N ASP A 13 -9.77 8.89 -3.08
CA ASP A 13 -8.33 9.00 -2.86
C ASP A 13 -7.99 8.45 -1.47
N ILE A 14 -6.86 7.79 -1.35
CA ILE A 14 -6.34 7.27 -0.07
C ILE A 14 -4.86 7.61 0.05
N TYR A 15 -4.31 7.42 1.24
CA TYR A 15 -2.87 7.40 1.43
C TYR A 15 -2.40 5.98 1.71
N CYS A 16 -1.29 5.59 1.10
CA CYS A 16 -0.61 4.32 1.25
C CYS A 16 0.74 4.52 1.91
N PHE A 17 1.06 3.65 2.84
CA PHE A 17 2.35 3.53 3.51
C PHE A 17 2.88 2.14 3.21
N VAL A 18 4.14 2.03 2.83
CA VAL A 18 4.84 0.74 2.70
C VAL A 18 6.07 0.82 3.59
N SER A 19 6.13 -0.04 4.62
CA SER A 19 7.27 -0.07 5.54
C SER A 19 8.57 -0.29 4.78
N LYS A 20 9.68 0.04 5.45
CA LYS A 20 11.03 -0.09 4.91
C LYS A 20 11.87 -1.11 5.66
N TYR A 21 11.23 -2.10 6.28
CA TYR A 21 11.92 -3.07 7.14
C TYR A 21 12.98 -3.86 6.39
N SER A 22 12.75 -4.15 5.12
CA SER A 22 13.67 -4.89 4.26
C SER A 22 14.59 -3.97 3.43
N HIS A 23 14.49 -2.66 3.60
CA HIS A 23 15.25 -1.68 2.83
C HIS A 23 15.34 -0.32 3.56
N GLU A 24 16.22 -0.19 4.56
CA GLU A 24 16.25 0.96 5.48
C GLU A 24 16.39 2.34 4.81
N GLU A 25 17.05 2.41 3.65
CA GLU A 25 17.23 3.66 2.89
C GLU A 25 15.98 4.09 2.11
N ALA A 26 14.93 3.25 2.07
CA ALA A 26 13.71 3.56 1.36
C ALA A 26 12.83 4.59 2.08
N ASP A 27 12.02 5.30 1.29
CA ASP A 27 10.99 6.18 1.83
C ASP A 27 9.75 5.35 2.22
N ASP A 28 9.30 5.57 3.46
CA ASP A 28 8.10 5.01 4.07
C ASP A 28 7.12 6.13 4.49
N SER A 29 7.17 7.28 3.82
CA SER A 29 6.14 8.32 3.97
C SER A 29 4.75 7.82 3.54
N TRP A 30 3.73 8.61 3.85
CA TRP A 30 2.37 8.37 3.33
C TRP A 30 2.24 8.96 1.93
N PHE A 31 2.04 8.11 0.93
CA PHE A 31 1.90 8.50 -0.47
C PHE A 31 0.44 8.48 -0.88
N LYS A 32 -0.02 9.53 -1.56
CA LYS A 32 -1.39 9.58 -2.08
C LYS A 32 -1.54 8.57 -3.23
N LEU A 33 -2.57 7.74 -3.16
CA LEU A 33 -3.04 6.89 -4.25
C LEU A 33 -4.39 7.42 -4.74
N ALA A 34 -4.42 7.79 -6.02
CA ALA A 34 -5.63 8.28 -6.66
C ALA A 34 -6.75 7.23 -6.63
N ALA A 35 -7.99 7.69 -6.55
CA ALA A 35 -9.20 6.86 -6.70
C ALA A 35 -9.23 6.12 -8.05
N ASN A 36 -10.16 5.16 -8.16
CA ASN A 36 -10.59 4.58 -9.44
C ASN A 36 -9.46 3.97 -10.29
N GLY A 37 -8.52 3.27 -9.67
CA GLY A 37 -7.47 2.51 -10.36
C GLY A 37 -6.06 3.05 -10.17
N GLY A 38 -5.85 4.10 -9.38
CA GLY A 38 -4.53 4.64 -9.07
C GLY A 38 -3.59 3.54 -8.56
N THR A 39 -2.38 3.49 -9.13
CA THR A 39 -1.42 2.41 -8.87
C THR A 39 -0.03 2.99 -8.62
N SER A 40 0.69 2.43 -7.65
CA SER A 40 2.10 2.72 -7.38
C SER A 40 2.87 1.44 -7.06
N SER A 41 4.19 1.49 -7.15
CA SER A 41 5.08 0.36 -6.89
C SER A 41 6.24 0.79 -6.00
N TRP A 42 6.63 -0.08 -5.06
CA TRP A 42 7.74 0.14 -4.14
C TRP A 42 8.74 -1.01 -4.24
N SER A 43 10.00 -0.68 -4.49
CA SER A 43 11.10 -1.66 -4.46
C SER A 43 11.40 -2.06 -3.01
N ARG A 44 11.24 -3.36 -2.72
CA ARG A 44 11.37 -3.97 -1.39
C ARG A 44 11.96 -5.38 -1.56
N SER A 45 12.57 -5.95 -0.52
CA SER A 45 13.32 -7.21 -0.65
C SER A 45 12.73 -8.40 0.13
N SER A 46 11.89 -8.15 1.15
CA SER A 46 11.33 -9.19 2.02
C SER A 46 9.86 -8.94 2.36
N TRP A 47 9.44 -9.23 3.57
CA TRP A 47 8.11 -8.92 4.10
C TRP A 47 7.99 -7.45 4.49
N GLU A 48 6.86 -6.84 4.16
CA GLU A 48 6.55 -5.45 4.49
C GLU A 48 5.09 -5.30 4.92
N LEU A 49 4.86 -4.30 5.77
CA LEU A 49 3.53 -3.78 6.07
C LEU A 49 3.12 -2.80 4.96
N VAL A 50 1.99 -3.07 4.33
CA VAL A 50 1.28 -2.10 3.50
C VAL A 50 0.09 -1.60 4.29
N ALA A 51 0.06 -0.31 4.60
CA ALA A 51 -1.00 0.32 5.35
C ALA A 51 -1.69 1.42 4.54
N PHE A 52 -2.96 1.65 4.84
CA PHE A 52 -3.82 2.61 4.20
C PHE A 52 -4.46 3.51 5.23
N LYS A 53 -4.68 4.77 4.88
CA LYS A 53 -5.49 5.70 5.66
C LYS A 53 -6.36 6.57 4.75
N ASN A 54 -7.51 7.00 5.27
CA ASN A 54 -8.35 7.98 4.59
C ASN A 54 -7.72 9.39 4.70
N LEU A 55 -8.27 10.37 3.97
CA LEU A 55 -7.74 11.74 3.95
C LEU A 55 -7.65 12.36 5.34
N ASN A 56 -8.66 12.12 6.18
CA ASN A 56 -8.76 12.69 7.52
C ASN A 56 -8.03 11.86 8.59
N ASP A 57 -7.39 10.75 8.21
CA ASP A 57 -6.67 9.86 9.11
C ASP A 57 -7.51 9.30 10.28
N SER A 58 -8.82 9.17 10.08
CA SER A 58 -9.75 8.62 11.08
C SER A 58 -9.96 7.12 10.93
N THR A 59 -9.52 6.54 9.82
CA THR A 59 -9.62 5.10 9.55
C THR A 59 -8.35 4.61 8.90
N ARG A 60 -7.81 3.51 9.44
CA ARG A 60 -6.64 2.82 8.90
C ARG A 60 -6.91 1.34 8.75
N ALA A 61 -6.28 0.73 7.76
CA ALA A 61 -6.24 -0.71 7.57
C ALA A 61 -4.89 -1.09 6.98
N GLY A 62 -4.45 -2.32 7.17
CA GLY A 62 -3.17 -2.75 6.62
C GLY A 62 -3.06 -4.25 6.50
N VAL A 63 -2.11 -4.68 5.67
CA VAL A 63 -1.79 -6.09 5.43
C VAL A 63 -0.29 -6.27 5.51
N TYR A 64 0.13 -7.42 6.04
CA TYR A 64 1.53 -7.82 6.05
C TYR A 64 1.76 -8.81 4.91
N ILE A 65 2.65 -8.49 3.98
CA ILE A 65 2.85 -9.28 2.75
C ILE A 65 4.31 -9.44 2.40
N GLN A 66 4.60 -10.51 1.67
CA GLN A 66 5.89 -10.71 1.02
C GLN A 66 5.97 -9.89 -0.27
N THR A 67 7.18 -9.51 -0.67
CA THR A 67 7.44 -8.90 -1.98
C THR A 67 7.04 -9.77 -3.17
N ASN A 68 6.95 -9.14 -4.35
CA ASN A 68 6.41 -9.69 -5.59
C ASN A 68 4.92 -10.02 -5.53
N LYS A 69 4.18 -9.24 -4.74
CA LYS A 69 2.74 -9.32 -4.58
C LYS A 69 2.07 -8.02 -4.98
N LYS A 70 0.82 -8.14 -5.43
CA LYS A 70 -0.05 -7.00 -5.71
C LYS A 70 -1.10 -6.87 -4.61
N VAL A 71 -1.17 -5.70 -3.98
CA VAL A 71 -2.19 -5.36 -3.00
C VAL A 71 -3.27 -4.55 -3.70
N ILE A 72 -4.51 -5.02 -3.61
CA ILE A 72 -5.68 -4.34 -4.16
C ILE A 72 -6.51 -3.82 -2.99
N PHE A 73 -6.61 -2.49 -2.90
CA PHE A 73 -7.47 -1.81 -1.96
C PHE A 73 -8.82 -1.50 -2.62
N SER A 74 -9.90 -2.05 -2.08
CA SER A 74 -11.28 -1.69 -2.47
C SER A 74 -12.07 -1.04 -1.33
N GLY A 75 -11.51 -1.04 -0.11
CA GLY A 75 -12.05 -0.38 1.07
C GLY A 75 -11.32 -0.83 2.34
N PHE A 76 -11.52 -0.13 3.46
CA PHE A 76 -10.82 -0.44 4.72
C PHE A 76 -11.13 -1.82 5.30
N SER A 77 -12.25 -2.42 4.92
CA SER A 77 -12.61 -3.80 5.28
C SER A 77 -12.39 -4.81 4.14
N ASN A 78 -11.83 -4.38 3.00
CA ASN A 78 -11.66 -5.20 1.80
C ASN A 78 -10.32 -4.87 1.12
N ILE A 79 -9.28 -5.57 1.57
CA ILE A 79 -7.94 -5.53 0.99
C ILE A 79 -7.59 -6.96 0.55
N ARG A 80 -7.14 -7.10 -0.71
CA ARG A 80 -6.79 -8.40 -1.30
C ARG A 80 -5.31 -8.41 -1.69
N VAL A 81 -4.73 -9.61 -1.68
CA VAL A 81 -3.33 -9.84 -2.05
C VAL A 81 -3.29 -10.92 -3.13
N GLU A 82 -2.62 -10.62 -4.24
CA GLU A 82 -2.41 -11.50 -5.40
C GLU A 82 -0.91 -11.81 -5.57
#